data_AF-A0A4U3CIS4-F1
#
_entry.id   AF-A0A4U3CIS4-F1
#
_cell.length_a   1.000
_cell.length_b   1.000
_cell.length_c   1.000
_cell.angle_alpha   90.00
_cell.angle_beta   90.00
_cell.angle_gamma   90.00
#
_symmetry.space_group_name_H-M   'P 1'
#
loop_
_entity.id
_entity.type
_entity.pdbx_description
1 polymer ?
#
loop_
_entity_poly.entity_id
_entity_poly.type
_entity_poly.pdbx_seq_one_letter_code
_entity_poly.pdbx_strand_id
1 'polypeptide(L)' 'MLLITCPATRSDELVADRCIRAVTNHPTHIAMHVECPACGRTHVYRTGRKLAAATGPVREARVPIPA' A
#
# COMPACT_ATOMS: atom_id res chain seq x y z
N MET A 1 -7.26 -7.12 -2.27
CA MET A 1 -8.38 -6.21 -1.92
C MET A 1 -8.17 -5.65 -0.52
N LEU A 2 -8.45 -4.36 -0.31
CA LEU A 2 -8.20 -3.64 0.94
C LEU A 2 -9.46 -2.88 1.37
N LEU A 3 -9.87 -3.01 2.64
CA LEU A 3 -10.94 -2.18 3.21
C LEU A 3 -10.32 -0.89 3.76
N ILE A 4 -10.83 0.26 3.31
CA ILE A 4 -10.39 1.59 3.76
C ILE A 4 -11.58 2.40 4.25
N THR A 5 -11.35 3.31 5.19
CA THR A 5 -12.29 4.39 5.48
C THR A 5 -11.85 5.63 4.73
N CYS A 6 -12.72 6.22 3.93
CA CYS A 6 -12.42 7.46 3.22
C CYS A 6 -12.34 8.62 4.22
N PRO A 7 -11.21 9.34 4.34
CA PRO A 7 -11.08 10.45 5.28
C PRO A 7 -11.97 11.66 4.91
N ALA A 8 -12.40 11.76 3.66
CA ALA A 8 -13.27 12.84 3.18
C ALA A 8 -14.76 12.56 3.43
N THR A 9 -15.23 11.36 3.07
CA THR A 9 -16.66 10.98 3.13
C THR A 9 -17.02 10.15 4.35
N ARG A 10 -16.03 9.61 5.07
CA ARG A 10 -16.16 8.64 6.17
C ARG A 10 -16.88 7.34 5.79
N SER A 11 -17.03 7.06 4.50
CA SER A 11 -17.54 5.77 4.02
C SER A 11 -16.45 4.71 4.04
N ASP A 12 -16.85 3.48 4.35
CA ASP A 12 -15.96 2.32 4.21
C ASP A 12 -16.06 1.79 2.79
N GLU A 13 -14.91 1.71 2.12
CA GLU A 13 -14.79 1.33 0.72
C GLU A 13 -13.89 0.11 0.59
N LEU A 14 -14.35 -0.86 -0.18
CA LEU A 14 -13.60 -2.07 -0.49
C LEU A 14 -12.85 -1.87 -1.82
N VAL A 15 -11.56 -1.54 -1.74
CA VAL A 15 -10.77 -1.22 -2.93
C VAL A 15 -10.03 -2.43 -3.49
N ALA A 16 -9.98 -2.51 -4.82
CA ALA A 16 -9.19 -3.50 -5.53
C ALA A 16 -7.71 -3.09 -5.59
N ASP A 17 -6.82 -4.07 -5.76
CA ASP A 17 -5.37 -3.82 -5.71
C ASP A 17 -4.88 -2.87 -6.82
N ARG A 18 -5.59 -2.83 -7.95
CA ARG A 18 -5.37 -1.86 -9.05
C ARG A 18 -5.51 -0.39 -8.63
N CYS A 19 -6.20 -0.11 -7.52
CA CYS A 19 -6.35 1.25 -6.98
C CYS A 19 -5.16 1.65 -6.09
N ILE A 20 -4.25 0.73 -5.78
CA ILE A 20 -3.03 1.01 -5.01
C ILE A 20 -1.97 1.51 -5.99
N ARG A 21 -1.59 2.78 -5.87
CA ARG A 21 -0.62 3.45 -6.76
C ARG A 21 0.81 3.29 -6.33
N ALA A 22 1.05 3.25 -5.02
CA ALA A 22 2.39 3.13 -4.47
C ALA A 22 2.33 2.43 -3.12
N VAL A 23 3.40 1.70 -2.80
CA VAL A 23 3.61 1.05 -1.51
C VAL A 23 5.03 1.38 -1.05
N THR A 24 5.14 2.03 0.10
CA THR A 24 6.41 2.41 0.71
C THR A 24 6.59 1.65 2.02
N ASN A 25 7.64 0.84 2.10
CA ASN A 25 8.01 0.15 3.34
C ASN A 25 8.81 1.10 4.23
N HIS A 26 8.21 1.55 5.32
CA HIS A 26 8.93 2.22 6.40
C HIS A 26 9.38 1.20 7.45
N PRO A 27 10.41 1.51 8.27
CA PRO A 27 10.88 0.61 9.33
C PRO A 27 9.79 0.22 10.36
N THR A 28 8.74 1.03 10.49
CA THR A 28 7.67 0.84 11.48
C THR A 28 6.32 0.46 10.90
N HIS A 29 6.10 0.69 9.61
CA HIS A 29 4.80 0.52 8.96
C HIS A 29 4.95 0.49 7.44
N ILE A 30 3.90 0.09 6.73
CA ILE A 30 3.82 0.24 5.28
C ILE A 30 2.86 1.38 4.97
N ALA A 31 3.29 2.34 4.15
CA ALA A 31 2.45 3.42 3.65
C ALA A 31 1.96 3.08 2.24
N MET A 32 0.66 3.18 2.00
CA MET A 32 0.01 2.84 0.73
C MET A 32 -0.74 4.05 0.19
N HIS A 33 -0.43 4.46 -1.05
CA HIS A 33 -1.21 5.46 -1.77
C HIS A 33 -2.36 4.76 -2.50
N VAL A 34 -3.58 5.11 -2.14
CA VAL A 34 -4.80 4.46 -2.64
C VAL A 34 -5.72 5.50 -3.25
N GLU A 35 -6.13 5.27 -4.49
CA GLU A 35 -7.23 6.03 -5.10
C GLU A 35 -8.57 5.56 -4.52
N CYS A 36 -9.27 6.46 -3.86
CA CYS A 36 -10.55 6.19 -3.24
C CYS A 36 -11.69 6.36 -4.25
N PRO A 37 -12.51 5.32 -4.48
CA PRO A 37 -13.62 5.39 -5.45
C PRO A 37 -14.75 6.33 -4.99
N ALA A 38 -14.92 6.54 -3.68
CA ALA A 38 -15.99 7.38 -3.13
C ALA A 38 -15.78 8.88 -3.36
N CYS A 39 -14.53 9.35 -3.27
CA CYS A 39 -14.22 10.78 -3.38
C CYS A 39 -13.31 11.13 -4.57
N GLY A 40 -12.82 10.12 -5.31
CA GLY A 40 -11.93 10.28 -6.46
C GLY A 40 -10.53 10.79 -6.12
N ARG A 41 -10.16 10.87 -4.83
CA ARG A 41 -8.86 11.39 -4.37
C ARG A 41 -7.91 10.26 -3.99
N THR A 42 -6.62 10.55 -4.01
CA THR A 42 -5.60 9.65 -3.46
C THR A 42 -5.40 9.92 -1.97
N HIS A 43 -5.41 8.85 -1.17
CA HIS A 43 -5.18 8.89 0.27
C HIS A 43 -4.03 7.96 0.67
N VAL A 44 -3.37 8.30 1.78
CA VAL A 44 -2.27 7.49 2.34
C VAL A 44 -2.78 6.69 3.53
N TYR A 45 -2.72 5.37 3.43
CA TYR A 45 -3.06 4.44 4.51
C TYR A 45 -1.80 3.80 5.09
N ARG A 46 -1.77 3.57 6.40
CA ARG A 46 -0.63 2.97 7.10
C ARG A 46 -1.02 1.62 7.69
N THR A 47 -0.20 0.59 7.49
CA THR A 47 -0.42 -0.71 8.12
C THR A 47 0.12 -0.71 9.56
N GLY A 48 -0.59 -1.39 10.47
CA GLY A 48 -0.26 -1.40 11.90
C GLY A 48 0.82 -2.39 12.35
N ARG A 49 1.47 -3.15 11.44
CA ARG A 49 2.42 -4.22 11.83
C ARG A 49 3.74 -4.18 11.06
N LYS A 50 4.84 -4.37 11.82
CA LYS A 50 6.21 -4.55 11.34
C LYS A 50 6.35 -5.81 10.47
N LEU A 51 6.89 -5.65 9.27
CA LEU A 51 7.70 -6.68 8.64
C LEU A 51 9.02 -6.74 9.43
N ALA A 52 9.51 -7.93 9.80
CA ALA A 52 10.82 -8.04 10.45
C ALA A 52 11.86 -7.33 9.57
N ALA A 53 12.61 -6.38 10.15
CA ALA A 53 13.62 -5.64 9.40
C ALA A 53 14.66 -6.65 8.88
N ALA A 54 14.74 -6.80 7.56
CA ALA A 54 15.78 -7.60 6.95
C ALA A 54 17.13 -6.90 7.21
N THR A 55 18.00 -7.52 8.00
CA THR A 55 19.35 -7.02 8.32
C THR A 55 20.38 -7.32 7.23
N GLY A 56 19.97 -7.98 6.14
CA GLY A 56 20.84 -8.28 5.00
C GLY A 56 20.99 -7.09 4.03
N PRO A 57 22.04 -7.09 3.19
CA PRO A 57 22.21 -6.06 2.17
C PRO A 57 21.02 -6.03 1.21
N VAL A 58 20.52 -4.84 0.90
CA VAL A 58 19.45 -4.62 -0.08
C VAL A 58 19.96 -5.07 -1.44
N ARG A 59 19.26 -6.03 -2.06
CA ARG A 59 19.53 -6.47 -3.43
C ARG A 59 18.44 -5.94 -4.35
N GLU A 60 18.83 -5.54 -5.56
CA GLU A 60 17.88 -5.21 -6.61
C GLU A 60 17.01 -6.44 -6.92
N ALA A 61 15.70 -6.25 -6.95
CA ALA A 61 14.76 -7.29 -7.33
C ALA A 61 14.90 -7.56 -8.84
N ARG A 62 15.54 -8.67 -9.20
CA ARG A 62 15.62 -9.10 -10.60
C ARG A 62 14.30 -9.73 -11.02
N VAL A 63 13.65 -9.17 -12.05
CA VAL A 63 12.50 -9.82 -12.69
C VAL A 63 13.00 -11.09 -13.38
N PRO A 64 12.43 -12.28 -13.09
CA PRO A 64 12.77 -13.48 -13.84
C PRO A 64 12.39 -13.28 -15.32
N ILE A 65 13.36 -13.43 -16.21
CA ILE A 65 13.09 -13.50 -17.65
C ILE A 65 12.73 -14.96 -17.95
N PRO A 66 11.52 -15.27 -18.45
CA PRO A 66 11.19 -16.62 -18.89
C PRO A 66 12.09 -17.03 -20.06
N ALA A 67 12.57 -18.27 -20.03
CA ALA A 67 13.45 -18.85 -21.05
C ALA A 67 12.73 -19.14 -22.36
#